data_AF-A0A6U2G1A1-F1
#
_entry.id   AF-A0A6U2G1A1-F1
#
_cell.length_a   1.000
_cell.length_b   1.000
_cell.length_c   1.000
_cell.angle_alpha   90.00
_cell.angle_beta   90.00
_cell.angle_gamma   90.00
#
_symmetry.space_group_name_H-M   'P 1'
#
loop_
_entity.id
_entity.type
_entity.pdbx_description
1 polymer ?
#
loop_
_entity_poly.entity_id
_entity_poly.type
_entity_poly.pdbx_seq_one_letter_code
_entity_poly.pdbx_strand_id
1 'polypeptide(L)'
;MATMNKMGKLREIVADPGNRPAVSLLLQSSVAMAVVPLAVYFACFYFVFGEGGLIDYSKDVNSRTNYSGIAAIVTVQFVIAAHVVLAFRQDDAEFAKEAAEKKKDK
;
A
#
# COMPACT_ATOMS: atom_id res chain seq x y z
N MET A 1 -18.41 -28.17 -12.85
CA MET A 1 -19.05 -26.92 -12.38
C MET A 1 -18.55 -26.61 -10.98
N ALA A 2 -17.59 -25.70 -10.81
CA ALA A 2 -16.97 -25.39 -9.52
C ALA A 2 -16.83 -23.87 -9.29
N THR A 3 -17.85 -23.11 -9.71
CA THR A 3 -17.95 -21.66 -9.56
C THR A 3 -18.87 -21.23 -8.41
N MET A 4 -19.52 -22.17 -7.72
CA MET A 4 -20.23 -21.86 -6.49
C MET A 4 -19.24 -21.75 -5.33
N ASN A 5 -19.32 -20.59 -4.65
CA ASN A 5 -18.87 -20.35 -3.28
C ASN A 5 -17.51 -19.66 -3.01
N LYS A 6 -16.98 -18.85 -3.94
CA LYS A 6 -15.85 -17.93 -3.63
C LYS A 6 -16.27 -16.69 -2.85
N MET A 7 -17.45 -16.14 -3.12
CA MET A 7 -17.99 -14.98 -2.40
C MET A 7 -18.36 -15.31 -0.94
N GLY A 8 -18.87 -16.52 -0.67
CA GLY A 8 -19.17 -16.97 0.70
C GLY A 8 -17.91 -17.04 1.57
N LYS A 9 -16.82 -17.59 1.03
CA LYS A 9 -15.53 -17.69 1.72
C LYS A 9 -14.88 -16.34 2.00
N LEU A 10 -14.96 -15.38 1.07
CA LEU A 10 -14.47 -14.01 1.32
C LEU A 10 -15.24 -13.35 2.47
N ARG A 11 -16.56 -13.57 2.53
CA ARG A 11 -17.41 -13.00 3.58
C ARG A 11 -17.11 -13.64 4.94
N GLU A 12 -16.84 -14.93 5.01
CA GLU A 12 -16.39 -15.62 6.23
C GLU A 12 -15.01 -15.12 6.68
N ILE A 13 -14.03 -15.01 5.77
CA ILE A 13 -12.68 -14.53 6.09
C ILE A 13 -12.71 -13.11 6.65
N VAL A 14 -13.54 -12.23 6.06
CA VAL A 14 -13.68 -10.84 6.53
C VAL A 14 -14.50 -10.73 7.83
N ALA A 15 -15.44 -11.65 8.05
CA ALA A 15 -16.24 -11.69 9.28
C ALA A 15 -15.47 -12.23 10.49
N ASP A 16 -14.41 -13.01 10.25
CA ASP A 16 -13.58 -13.57 11.31
C ASP A 16 -12.80 -12.46 12.05
N PRO A 17 -13.03 -12.27 13.37
CA PRO A 17 -12.35 -11.21 14.12
C PRO A 17 -10.82 -11.33 14.12
N GLY A 18 -10.26 -12.53 13.92
CA GLY A 18 -8.81 -12.73 13.77
C GLY A 18 -8.21 -12.08 12.53
N ASN A 19 -8.97 -11.98 11.44
CA ASN A 19 -8.47 -11.44 10.16
C ASN A 19 -8.64 -9.92 10.00
N ARG A 20 -9.30 -9.25 10.97
CA ARG A 20 -9.55 -7.80 10.91
C ARG A 20 -8.28 -6.95 10.75
N PRO A 21 -7.14 -7.24 11.41
CA PRO A 21 -5.90 -6.48 11.24
C PRO A 21 -5.36 -6.57 9.80
N ALA A 22 -5.36 -7.78 9.22
CA ALA A 22 -4.91 -8.01 7.84
C ALA A 22 -5.82 -7.33 6.81
N VAL A 23 -7.15 -7.42 7.00
CA VAL A 23 -8.13 -6.73 6.13
C VAL A 23 -7.97 -5.21 6.23
N SER A 24 -7.75 -4.68 7.42
CA SER A 24 -7.49 -3.24 7.63
C SER A 24 -6.19 -2.80 6.94
N LEU A 25 -5.11 -3.57 7.07
CA LEU A 25 -3.85 -3.28 6.41
C LEU A 25 -3.98 -3.32 4.88
N LEU A 26 -4.71 -4.29 4.33
CA LEU A 26 -4.99 -4.39 2.90
C LEU A 26 -5.77 -3.18 2.38
N LEU A 27 -6.80 -2.74 3.11
CA LEU A 27 -7.57 -1.53 2.78
C LEU A 27 -6.70 -0.28 2.82
N GLN A 28 -5.93 -0.09 3.90
CA GLN A 28 -5.02 1.06 4.04
C GLN A 28 -3.98 1.09 2.93
N SER A 29 -3.41 -0.07 2.58
CA SER A 29 -2.40 -0.19 1.54
C SER A 29 -2.98 0.04 0.15
N SER A 30 -4.23 -0.38 -0.08
CA SER A 30 -4.96 -0.08 -1.31
C SER A 30 -5.21 1.42 -1.49
N VAL A 31 -5.62 2.10 -0.42
CA VAL A 31 -5.76 3.57 -0.43
C VAL A 31 -4.41 4.24 -0.65
N ALA A 32 -3.34 3.77 0.02
CA ALA A 32 -2.00 4.30 -0.15
C ALA A 32 -1.49 4.12 -1.59
N MET A 33 -1.75 2.98 -2.23
CA MET A 33 -1.38 2.73 -3.63
C MET A 33 -2.07 3.69 -4.61
N ALA A 34 -3.25 4.21 -4.29
CA ALA A 34 -3.91 5.21 -5.12
C ALA A 34 -3.38 6.62 -4.80
N VAL A 35 -3.34 6.99 -3.52
CA VAL A 35 -3.08 8.36 -3.08
C VAL A 35 -1.60 8.73 -3.23
N VAL A 36 -0.67 7.85 -2.85
CA VAL A 36 0.76 8.19 -2.80
C VAL A 36 1.33 8.42 -4.22
N PRO A 37 1.11 7.57 -5.24
CA PRO A 37 1.59 7.84 -6.58
C PRO A 37 0.98 9.10 -7.20
N LEU A 38 -0.31 9.37 -6.95
CA LEU A 38 -0.95 10.62 -7.39
C LEU A 38 -0.30 11.84 -6.74
N ALA A 39 -0.07 11.79 -5.43
CA ALA A 39 0.58 12.86 -4.70
C ALA A 39 2.01 13.10 -5.23
N VAL A 40 2.78 12.03 -5.46
CA VAL A 40 4.13 12.12 -6.05
C VAL A 40 4.09 12.68 -7.47
N TYR A 41 3.16 12.24 -8.30
CA TYR A 41 3.00 12.78 -9.65
C TYR A 41 2.80 14.30 -9.61
N PHE A 42 1.86 14.79 -8.81
CA PHE A 42 1.60 16.23 -8.71
C PHE A 42 2.75 16.99 -8.05
N ALA A 43 3.39 16.41 -7.03
CA ALA A 43 4.54 17.02 -6.39
C ALA A 43 5.71 17.17 -7.38
N CYS A 44 6.00 16.13 -8.15
CA CYS A 44 7.01 16.17 -9.19
C CYS A 44 6.63 17.14 -10.31
N PHE A 45 5.39 17.13 -10.78
CA PHE A 45 4.94 17.96 -11.88
C PHE A 45 4.98 19.45 -11.57
N TYR A 46 4.60 19.84 -10.36
CA TYR A 46 4.51 21.26 -9.98
C TYR A 46 5.77 21.80 -9.28
N PHE A 47 6.42 21.01 -8.43
CA PHE A 47 7.52 21.52 -7.59
C PHE A 47 8.91 21.04 -8.04
N VAL A 48 9.04 19.82 -8.55
CA VAL A 48 10.36 19.29 -8.96
C VAL A 48 10.68 19.70 -10.39
N PHE A 49 9.73 19.49 -11.30
CA PHE A 49 9.85 19.69 -12.74
C PHE A 49 9.09 20.91 -13.27
N GLY A 50 8.47 21.67 -12.36
CA GLY A 50 7.77 22.91 -12.66
C GLY A 50 8.71 24.10 -12.80
N GLU A 51 8.13 25.28 -13.06
CA GLU A 51 8.89 26.52 -13.18
C GLU A 51 9.55 26.88 -11.84
N GLY A 52 10.87 27.10 -11.86
CA GLY A 52 11.66 27.33 -10.64
C GLY A 52 11.87 26.09 -9.77
N GLY A 53 11.54 24.90 -10.27
CA GLY A 53 11.80 23.62 -9.61
C GLY A 53 13.27 23.21 -9.63
N LEU A 54 13.55 22.02 -9.08
CA LEU A 54 14.90 21.45 -9.05
C LEU A 54 15.47 21.18 -10.44
N ILE A 55 14.62 20.77 -11.38
CA ILE A 55 14.98 20.56 -12.78
C ILE A 55 13.89 21.21 -13.64
N ASP A 56 14.19 22.34 -14.26
CA ASP A 56 13.18 23.13 -14.96
C ASP A 56 12.79 22.49 -16.32
N TYR A 57 11.64 21.83 -16.34
CA TYR A 57 10.95 21.36 -17.55
C TYR A 57 9.67 22.15 -17.83
N SER A 58 9.51 23.36 -17.28
CA SER A 58 8.29 24.17 -17.44
C SER A 58 7.90 24.41 -18.90
N LYS A 59 8.89 24.54 -19.79
CA LYS A 59 8.71 24.77 -21.23
C LYS A 59 8.42 23.49 -22.03
N ASP A 60 8.69 22.33 -21.46
CA ASP A 60 8.44 21.02 -22.09
C ASP A 60 7.49 20.20 -21.23
N VAL A 61 6.20 20.39 -21.48
CA VAL A 61 5.11 19.69 -20.79
C VAL A 61 5.22 18.17 -20.98
N ASN A 62 5.75 17.70 -22.12
CA ASN A 62 5.88 16.28 -22.39
C ASN A 62 6.94 15.65 -21.47
N SER A 63 8.14 16.26 -21.42
CA SER A 63 9.19 15.83 -20.48
C SER A 63 8.73 15.90 -19.03
N ARG A 64 8.08 17.00 -18.63
CA ARG A 64 7.55 17.18 -17.28
C ARG A 64 6.55 16.09 -16.88
N THR A 65 5.62 15.75 -17.79
CA THR A 65 4.63 14.69 -17.60
C THR A 65 5.30 13.32 -17.49
N ASN A 66 6.22 13.01 -18.39
CA ASN A 66 6.88 11.71 -18.46
C ASN A 66 7.72 11.42 -17.20
N TYR A 67 8.58 12.37 -16.78
CA TYR A 67 9.39 12.17 -15.58
C TYR A 67 8.56 12.09 -14.30
N SER A 68 7.49 12.89 -14.20
CA SER A 68 6.54 12.80 -13.07
C SER A 68 5.81 11.46 -13.06
N GLY A 69 5.41 10.95 -14.22
CA GLY A 69 4.79 9.63 -14.38
C GLY A 69 5.73 8.50 -13.96
N ILE A 70 7.00 8.55 -14.38
CA ILE A 70 8.03 7.57 -13.99
C ILE A 70 8.23 7.59 -12.46
N ALA A 71 8.32 8.77 -11.85
CA ALA A 71 8.45 8.90 -10.40
C ALA A 71 7.26 8.30 -9.64
N ALA A 72 6.04 8.49 -10.16
CA ALA A 72 4.83 7.89 -9.60
C ALA A 72 4.85 6.35 -9.70
N ILE A 73 5.28 5.79 -10.85
CA ILE A 73 5.41 4.33 -11.03
C ILE A 73 6.42 3.76 -10.04
N VAL A 74 7.60 4.38 -9.91
CA VAL A 74 8.63 3.94 -8.95
C VAL A 74 8.10 3.98 -7.52
N THR A 75 7.26 4.97 -7.18
CA THR A 75 6.63 5.09 -5.86
C THR A 75 5.71 3.92 -5.53
N VAL A 76 5.01 3.33 -6.50
CA VAL A 76 4.20 2.13 -6.28
C VAL A 76 5.05 1.00 -5.67
N GLN A 77 6.28 0.82 -6.13
CA GLN A 77 7.19 -0.20 -5.61
C GLN A 77 7.53 0.03 -4.14
N PHE A 78 7.70 1.29 -3.72
CA PHE A 78 7.91 1.64 -2.31
C PHE A 78 6.68 1.35 -1.45
N VAL A 79 5.47 1.62 -1.96
CA VAL A 79 4.22 1.30 -1.25
C VAL A 79 4.07 -0.21 -1.07
N ILE A 80 4.39 -1.00 -2.12
CA ILE A 80 4.39 -2.48 -2.03
C ILE A 80 5.39 -2.95 -0.98
N ALA A 81 6.63 -2.45 -1.02
CA ALA A 81 7.67 -2.82 -0.05
C ALA A 81 7.24 -2.50 1.38
N ALA A 82 6.67 -1.30 1.60
CA ALA A 82 6.15 -0.91 2.91
C ALA A 82 5.01 -1.81 3.38
N HIS A 83 4.07 -2.17 2.49
CA HIS A 83 2.99 -3.10 2.80
C HIS A 83 3.52 -4.47 3.26
N VAL A 84 4.48 -5.04 2.51
CA VAL A 84 5.07 -6.34 2.84
C VAL A 84 5.77 -6.31 4.20
N VAL A 85 6.55 -5.26 4.48
CA VAL A 85 7.21 -5.10 5.79
C VAL A 85 6.19 -4.99 6.93
N LEU A 86 5.10 -4.25 6.73
CA LEU A 86 4.05 -4.11 7.75
C LEU A 86 3.28 -5.42 7.95
N ALA A 87 3.04 -6.18 6.89
CA ALA A 87 2.37 -7.48 6.95
C ALA A 87 3.18 -8.47 7.80
N PHE A 88 4.48 -8.63 7.53
CA PHE A 88 5.33 -9.53 8.32
C PHE A 88 5.42 -9.14 9.80
N ARG A 89 5.42 -7.83 10.11
CA ARG A 89 5.42 -7.37 11.51
C ARG A 89 4.10 -7.64 12.23
N GLN A 90 2.98 -7.71 11.52
CA GLN A 90 1.69 -8.10 12.12
C GLN A 90 1.72 -9.58 12.48
N ASP A 91 2.21 -10.43 11.58
CA ASP A 91 2.33 -11.87 11.82
C ASP A 91 3.20 -12.17 13.06
N ASP A 92 4.39 -11.55 13.15
CA ASP A 92 5.29 -11.72 14.30
C ASP A 92 4.65 -11.31 15.64
N ALA A 93 3.86 -10.23 15.64
CA ALA A 93 3.17 -9.73 16.83
C ALA A 93 2.02 -10.65 17.26
N GLU A 94 1.36 -11.30 16.30
CA GLU A 94 0.29 -12.27 16.55
C GLU A 94 0.86 -13.56 17.14
N PHE A 95 1.94 -14.10 16.58
CA PHE A 95 2.65 -15.25 17.15
C PHE A 95 3.15 -15.00 18.57
N ALA A 96 3.66 -13.80 18.86
CA ALA A 96 4.11 -13.42 20.19
C ALA A 96 2.96 -13.38 21.21
N LYS A 97 1.76 -12.93 20.81
CA LYS A 97 0.58 -12.92 21.67
C LYS A 97 0.08 -14.33 21.98
N GLU A 98 -0.04 -15.19 20.98
CA GLU A 98 -0.47 -16.58 21.19
C GLU A 98 0.49 -17.37 22.11
N ALA A 99 1.80 -17.14 21.97
CA ALA A 99 2.81 -17.76 22.84
C ALA A 99 2.72 -17.26 24.30
N ALA A 100 2.33 -16.00 24.50
CA ALA A 100 2.14 -15.42 25.83
C ALA A 100 0.86 -15.94 26.52
N GLU A 101 -0.22 -16.15 25.77
CA GLU A 101 -1.47 -16.72 26.30
C GLU A 101 -1.29 -18.19 26.71
N LYS A 102 -0.63 -19.01 25.89
CA LYS A 102 -0.32 -20.42 26.24
C LYS A 102 0.55 -20.60 27.48
N LYS A 103 1.31 -19.57 27.87
CA LYS A 103 2.10 -19.56 29.12
C LYS A 103 1.29 -19.18 30.35
N LYS A 104 0.13 -18.52 30.21
CA LYS A 104 -0.75 -18.16 31.32
C LYS A 104 -1.68 -19.31 31.74
N ASP A 105 -1.96 -20.24 30.84
CA ASP A 105 -2.81 -21.41 31.09
C ASP A 105 -2.04 -22.64 31.63
N LYS A 106 -0.73 -22.51 31.89
CA LYS A 106 0.12 -23.51 32.54
C LYS A 106 0.58 -23.04 33.90
#